data_AF-A0A0G4AZL6-F1
#
_entry.id   AF-A0A0G4AZL6-F1
#
_cell.length_a   1.000
_cell.length_b   1.000
_cell.length_c   1.000
_cell.angle_alpha   90.00
_cell.angle_beta   90.00
_cell.angle_gamma   90.00
#
_symmetry.space_group_name_H-M   'P 1'
#
loop_
_entity.id
_entity.type
_entity.pdbx_description
1 polymer ?
#
loop_
_entity_poly.entity_id
_entity_poly.type
_entity_poly.pdbx_seq_one_letter_code
_entity_poly.pdbx_strand_id
1 'polypeptide(L)'
;MPVKKTSKKAVAKKVISKPAVKTVKKTVVAPKVMPKMVMPKVQTMPIKKLDSKKLIKPLIFLLILATVYLLKDEVIVASVNGKPVTRWALTRNLEKQSASTVLENMTLQMLVEQELKKAGIEVTDEEMDAEISKIEEQLAAQGQNLDDLLAAQNLTRTTVREQLALSKGMEKLLAGNIIVTDEEITAYFEQNKEMMGADVALEDIKADIEAQLKQEKLATEQQKWFAEIKKNAKINYFKFAPSVNL
;
A
#
# COMPACT_ATOMS: atom_id res chain seq x y z
N MET A 1 24.36 62.02 -10.10
CA MET A 1 23.73 62.19 -11.43
C MET A 1 24.23 61.09 -12.35
N PRO A 2 23.45 60.51 -13.28
CA PRO A 2 21.98 60.48 -13.47
C PRO A 2 21.40 59.09 -13.06
N VAL A 3 20.18 58.80 -12.61
CA VAL A 3 18.78 59.29 -12.72
C VAL A 3 18.12 59.12 -14.10
N LYS A 4 17.20 58.15 -14.19
CA LYS A 4 15.83 58.23 -14.77
C LYS A 4 15.07 56.92 -14.47
N LYS A 5 14.18 56.88 -13.47
CA LYS A 5 12.73 57.21 -13.46
C LYS A 5 11.88 56.21 -14.28
N THR A 6 11.27 55.21 -13.63
CA THR A 6 9.86 55.13 -13.16
C THR A 6 8.79 55.12 -14.26
N SER A 7 7.95 54.06 -14.31
CA SER A 7 6.47 54.20 -14.23
C SER A 7 5.75 52.85 -14.28
N LYS A 8 4.97 52.59 -13.22
CA LYS A 8 3.83 51.66 -13.19
C LYS A 8 2.76 52.07 -14.22
N LYS A 9 2.04 51.12 -14.81
CA LYS A 9 0.76 51.34 -15.52
C LYS A 9 -0.07 50.06 -15.35
N ALA A 10 -0.93 50.00 -14.33
CA ALA A 10 -2.34 50.42 -14.34
C ALA A 10 -3.25 49.47 -15.14
N VAL A 11 -4.12 48.81 -14.37
CA VAL A 11 -5.25 47.96 -14.72
C VAL A 11 -6.18 48.63 -15.73
N ALA A 12 -6.64 47.88 -16.74
CA ALA A 12 -7.79 48.25 -17.54
C ALA A 12 -8.65 47.00 -17.87
N LYS A 13 -9.71 46.83 -17.06
CA LYS A 13 -10.90 46.02 -17.36
C LYS A 13 -11.51 46.51 -18.68
N LYS A 14 -11.60 45.65 -19.69
CA LYS A 14 -12.45 45.91 -20.87
C LYS A 14 -13.82 45.27 -20.67
N VAL A 15 -14.73 46.10 -20.19
CA VAL A 15 -16.18 45.91 -20.19
C VAL A 15 -16.67 46.03 -21.63
N ILE A 16 -17.44 45.05 -22.13
CA ILE A 16 -18.22 45.21 -23.36
C ILE A 16 -19.65 45.59 -22.95
N SER A 17 -19.99 46.83 -23.29
CA SER A 17 -21.22 47.55 -23.01
C SER A 17 -22.31 47.28 -24.06
N LYS A 18 -23.55 47.16 -23.59
CA LYS A 18 -24.81 47.26 -24.36
C LYS A 18 -24.92 48.62 -25.08
N PRO A 19 -25.61 48.71 -26.23
CA PRO A 19 -26.24 49.94 -26.67
C PRO A 19 -27.74 49.95 -26.30
N ALA A 20 -28.23 51.15 -25.96
CA ALA A 20 -29.58 51.45 -25.53
C ALA A 20 -30.28 52.40 -26.53
N VAL A 21 -31.48 51.99 -26.98
CA VAL A 21 -32.77 52.71 -27.14
C VAL A 21 -32.88 54.02 -27.97
N LYS A 22 -34.04 54.10 -28.67
CA LYS A 22 -34.89 55.26 -29.11
C LYS A 22 -34.88 55.45 -30.64
N THR A 23 -35.98 55.63 -31.39
CA THR A 23 -37.32 56.22 -31.13
C THR A 23 -38.23 55.90 -32.34
N VAL A 24 -39.54 55.65 -32.17
CA VAL A 24 -40.65 56.31 -32.90
C VAL A 24 -41.94 56.20 -32.07
N LYS A 25 -42.67 57.31 -31.93
CA LYS A 25 -43.93 57.50 -31.16
C LYS A 25 -45.17 57.34 -32.06
N LYS A 26 -46.18 56.64 -31.52
CA LYS A 26 -47.63 56.98 -31.35
C LYS A 26 -48.48 57.41 -32.57
N THR A 27 -49.60 56.69 -32.83
CA THR A 27 -50.98 57.21 -33.08
C THR A 27 -51.97 56.02 -32.97
N VAL A 28 -52.64 55.81 -31.82
CA VAL A 28 -54.08 56.02 -31.55
C VAL A 28 -55.04 55.35 -32.54
N VAL A 29 -55.71 54.25 -32.13
CA VAL A 29 -57.19 54.03 -32.14
C VAL A 29 -57.52 52.87 -31.19
N ALA A 30 -58.52 53.03 -30.31
CA ALA A 30 -59.25 51.95 -29.61
C ALA A 30 -60.74 52.03 -30.02
N PRO A 31 -61.63 51.07 -29.74
CA PRO A 31 -61.49 49.67 -29.30
C PRO A 31 -62.31 48.69 -30.19
N LYS A 32 -61.96 47.39 -30.27
CA LYS A 32 -62.94 46.36 -30.67
C LYS A 32 -62.68 45.00 -30.02
N VAL A 33 -63.49 44.76 -28.99
CA VAL A 33 -64.02 43.50 -28.43
C VAL A 33 -63.19 42.21 -28.62
N MET A 34 -62.75 41.65 -27.49
CA MET A 34 -62.07 40.36 -27.39
C MET A 34 -63.01 39.18 -27.74
N PRO A 35 -62.56 38.16 -28.49
CA PRO A 35 -63.07 36.80 -28.33
C PRO A 35 -62.29 36.09 -27.21
N LYS A 36 -63.02 35.44 -26.29
CA LYS A 36 -62.48 34.57 -25.23
C LYS A 36 -61.54 33.52 -25.83
N MET A 37 -60.27 33.55 -25.43
CA MET A 37 -59.31 32.48 -25.70
C MET A 37 -59.58 31.33 -24.71
N VAL A 38 -60.07 30.21 -25.21
CA VAL A 38 -60.27 28.97 -24.46
C VAL A 38 -58.92 28.26 -24.36
N MET A 39 -58.43 28.02 -23.14
CA MET A 39 -57.22 27.20 -22.93
C MET A 39 -57.52 25.74 -23.30
N PRO A 40 -56.65 25.05 -24.06
CA PRO A 40 -56.78 23.61 -24.26
C PRO A 40 -56.51 22.89 -22.94
N LYS A 41 -57.40 21.96 -22.61
CA LYS A 41 -57.34 21.09 -21.43
C LYS A 41 -56.10 20.20 -21.53
N VAL A 42 -55.14 20.36 -20.61
CA VAL A 42 -53.99 19.48 -20.45
C VAL A 42 -54.50 18.06 -20.18
N GLN A 43 -54.23 17.13 -21.09
CA GLN A 43 -54.47 15.70 -20.87
C GLN A 43 -53.43 15.20 -19.88
N THR A 44 -53.81 15.06 -18.61
CA THR A 44 -53.05 14.28 -17.64
C THR A 44 -53.21 12.80 -18.02
N MET A 45 -52.14 12.18 -18.54
CA MET A 45 -52.12 10.73 -18.72
C MET A 45 -52.36 10.05 -17.37
N PRO A 46 -53.31 9.09 -17.25
CA PRO A 46 -53.54 8.39 -16.00
C PRO A 46 -52.34 7.49 -15.69
N ILE A 47 -51.56 7.85 -14.67
CA ILE A 47 -50.55 6.95 -14.10
C ILE A 47 -51.31 5.81 -13.42
N LYS A 48 -51.40 4.67 -14.12
CA LYS A 48 -51.93 3.43 -13.55
C LYS A 48 -51.12 3.12 -12.29
N LYS A 49 -51.78 3.10 -11.11
CA LYS A 49 -51.13 2.71 -9.86
C LYS A 49 -50.62 1.28 -10.01
N LEU A 50 -49.31 1.16 -10.14
CA LEU A 50 -48.60 -0.09 -10.27
C LEU A 50 -48.67 -0.82 -8.92
N ASP A 51 -49.23 -2.03 -8.92
CA ASP A 51 -49.39 -2.86 -7.72
C ASP A 51 -47.99 -3.26 -7.21
N SER A 52 -47.52 -2.59 -6.16
CA SER A 52 -46.16 -2.68 -5.64
C SER A 52 -45.75 -4.12 -5.31
N LYS A 53 -46.69 -4.98 -4.92
CA LYS A 53 -46.43 -6.41 -4.68
C LYS A 53 -46.04 -7.20 -5.93
N LYS A 54 -46.46 -6.75 -7.12
CA LYS A 54 -46.13 -7.39 -8.41
C LYS A 54 -44.83 -6.86 -9.02
N LEU A 55 -44.31 -5.74 -8.53
CA LEU A 55 -43.02 -5.17 -8.94
C LEU A 55 -41.84 -5.60 -8.06
N ILE A 56 -42.08 -6.09 -6.85
CA ILE A 56 -41.04 -6.60 -5.97
C ILE A 56 -40.26 -7.74 -6.64
N LYS A 57 -40.93 -8.68 -7.31
CA LYS A 57 -40.27 -9.82 -7.98
C LYS A 57 -39.35 -9.39 -9.13
N PRO A 58 -39.78 -8.58 -10.12
CA PRO A 58 -38.88 -8.09 -11.17
C PRO A 58 -37.81 -7.14 -10.64
N LEU A 59 -38.08 -6.37 -9.57
CA LEU A 59 -37.08 -5.52 -8.93
C LEU A 59 -36.01 -6.32 -8.20
N ILE A 60 -36.39 -7.39 -7.49
CA ILE A 60 -35.46 -8.35 -6.88
C ILE A 60 -34.65 -9.05 -7.98
N PHE A 61 -35.28 -9.45 -9.08
CA PHE A 61 -34.58 -10.07 -10.21
C PHE A 61 -33.56 -9.11 -10.85
N LEU A 62 -33.93 -7.85 -11.05
CA LEU A 62 -33.04 -6.81 -11.58
C LEU A 62 -31.91 -6.48 -10.60
N LEU A 63 -32.19 -6.48 -9.29
CA LEU A 63 -31.19 -6.33 -8.23
C LEU A 63 -30.22 -7.52 -8.17
N ILE A 64 -30.71 -8.75 -8.32
CA ILE A 64 -29.85 -9.95 -8.43
C ILE A 64 -28.97 -9.85 -9.67
N LEU A 65 -29.52 -9.44 -10.82
CA LEU A 65 -28.76 -9.23 -12.06
C LEU A 65 -27.70 -8.13 -11.92
N ALA A 66 -28.03 -7.01 -11.28
CA ALA A 66 -27.09 -5.93 -10.99
C ALA A 66 -25.98 -6.40 -10.03
N THR A 67 -26.32 -7.16 -8.99
CA THR A 67 -25.35 -7.73 -8.05
C THR A 67 -24.42 -8.74 -8.74
N VAL A 68 -24.96 -9.62 -9.59
CA VAL A 68 -24.15 -10.56 -10.39
C VAL A 68 -23.24 -9.81 -11.37
N TYR A 69 -23.73 -8.74 -11.99
CA TYR A 69 -22.94 -7.90 -12.88
C TYR A 69 -21.83 -7.12 -12.14
N LEU A 70 -22.07 -6.69 -10.91
CA LEU A 70 -21.06 -6.04 -10.06
C LEU A 70 -20.05 -7.04 -9.49
N LEU A 71 -20.45 -8.29 -9.26
CA LEU A 71 -19.58 -9.36 -8.75
C LEU A 71 -18.82 -10.10 -9.86
N LYS A 72 -19.09 -9.83 -11.15
CA LYS A 72 -18.47 -10.57 -12.26
C LYS A 72 -16.94 -10.46 -12.24
N ASP A 73 -16.41 -9.29 -11.87
CA ASP A 73 -14.97 -9.00 -11.84
C ASP A 73 -14.30 -9.65 -10.62
N GLU A 74 -15.06 -9.97 -9.57
CA GLU A 74 -14.59 -10.73 -8.40
C GLU A 74 -14.57 -12.25 -8.64
N VAL A 75 -15.36 -12.74 -9.61
CA VAL A 75 -15.54 -14.18 -9.89
C VAL A 75 -14.72 -14.65 -11.09
N ILE A 76 -14.62 -13.83 -12.15
CA ILE A 76 -13.88 -14.14 -13.38
C ILE A 76 -12.70 -13.18 -13.49
N VAL A 77 -11.49 -13.73 -13.42
CA VAL A 77 -10.24 -12.94 -13.46
C VAL A 77 -9.70 -12.77 -14.87
N ALA A 78 -10.01 -13.69 -15.78
CA ALA A 78 -9.61 -13.62 -17.18
C ALA A 78 -10.54 -14.48 -18.06
N SER A 79 -10.48 -14.31 -19.37
CA SER A 79 -11.08 -15.23 -20.35
C SER A 79 -10.05 -15.56 -21.43
N VAL A 80 -9.90 -16.84 -21.75
CA VAL A 80 -8.99 -17.33 -22.80
C VAL A 80 -9.83 -18.05 -23.84
N ASN A 81 -9.90 -17.49 -25.06
CA ASN A 81 -10.68 -18.06 -26.16
C ASN A 81 -12.14 -18.37 -25.79
N GLY A 82 -12.79 -17.47 -25.04
CA GLY A 82 -14.17 -17.64 -24.57
C GLY A 82 -14.34 -18.56 -23.36
N LYS A 83 -13.27 -19.16 -22.82
CA LYS A 83 -13.30 -19.91 -21.57
C LYS A 83 -12.93 -19.01 -20.40
N PRO A 84 -13.81 -18.79 -19.41
CA PRO A 84 -13.50 -17.97 -18.25
C PRO A 84 -12.49 -18.69 -17.32
N VAL A 85 -11.51 -17.95 -16.85
CA VAL A 85 -10.64 -18.32 -15.72
C VAL A 85 -11.27 -17.70 -14.48
N THR A 86 -11.71 -18.55 -13.56
CA THR A 86 -12.34 -18.10 -12.32
C THR A 86 -11.30 -17.78 -11.26
N ARG A 87 -11.61 -16.82 -10.37
CA ARG A 87 -10.76 -16.53 -9.21
C ARG A 87 -10.54 -17.77 -8.35
N TRP A 88 -11.57 -18.61 -8.18
CA TRP A 88 -11.44 -19.87 -7.45
C TRP A 88 -10.39 -20.79 -8.07
N ALA A 89 -10.40 -20.96 -9.39
CA ALA A 89 -9.40 -21.78 -10.07
C ALA A 89 -7.98 -21.18 -9.94
N LEU A 90 -7.84 -19.86 -10.06
CA LEU A 90 -6.58 -19.16 -9.85
C LEU A 90 -6.07 -19.34 -8.41
N THR A 91 -6.87 -18.97 -7.41
CA THR A 91 -6.53 -19.11 -5.98
C THR A 91 -6.22 -20.54 -5.62
N ARG A 92 -6.99 -21.52 -6.11
CA ARG A 92 -6.70 -22.94 -5.86
C ARG A 92 -5.35 -23.39 -6.42
N ASN A 93 -4.93 -22.84 -7.55
CA ASN A 93 -3.60 -23.11 -8.11
C ASN A 93 -2.50 -22.41 -7.32
N LEU A 94 -2.68 -21.14 -6.94
CA LEU A 94 -1.74 -20.42 -6.08
C LEU A 94 -1.58 -21.10 -4.71
N GLU A 95 -2.69 -21.54 -4.11
CA GLU A 95 -2.69 -22.30 -2.87
C GLU A 95 -1.87 -23.59 -2.99
N LYS A 96 -2.07 -24.34 -4.08
CA LYS A 96 -1.30 -25.58 -4.33
C LYS A 96 0.20 -25.33 -4.49
N GLN A 97 0.58 -24.18 -5.04
CA GLN A 97 1.98 -23.86 -5.32
C GLN A 97 2.71 -23.31 -4.10
N SER A 98 2.05 -22.49 -3.29
CA SER A 98 2.74 -21.67 -2.29
C SER A 98 2.03 -21.53 -0.94
N ALA A 99 0.80 -22.04 -0.75
CA ALA A 99 0.09 -21.82 0.52
C ALA A 99 0.85 -22.37 1.73
N SER A 100 1.51 -23.53 1.60
CA SER A 100 2.30 -24.09 2.69
C SER A 100 3.41 -23.15 3.14
N THR A 101 4.23 -22.68 2.20
CA THR A 101 5.36 -21.78 2.47
C THR A 101 4.88 -20.43 2.99
N VAL A 102 3.84 -19.87 2.38
CA VAL A 102 3.25 -18.60 2.83
C VAL A 102 2.69 -18.73 4.25
N LEU A 103 1.96 -19.82 4.54
CA LEU A 103 1.42 -20.06 5.87
C LEU A 103 2.53 -20.26 6.92
N GLU A 104 3.61 -20.95 6.57
CA GLU A 104 4.76 -21.12 7.45
C GLU A 104 5.44 -19.79 7.76
N ASN A 105 5.66 -18.93 6.75
CA ASN A 105 6.22 -17.60 6.95
C ASN A 105 5.31 -16.72 7.81
N MET A 106 3.99 -16.73 7.55
CA MET A 106 3.02 -16.00 8.38
C MET A 106 2.99 -16.50 9.82
N THR A 107 3.11 -17.81 10.02
CA THR A 107 3.18 -18.41 11.35
C THR A 107 4.43 -17.95 12.07
N LEU A 108 5.59 -17.99 11.40
CA LEU A 108 6.84 -17.51 11.97
C LEU A 108 6.74 -16.03 12.36
N GLN A 109 6.26 -15.18 11.44
CA GLN A 109 6.06 -13.75 11.70
C GLN A 109 5.18 -13.52 12.94
N MET A 110 4.06 -14.23 13.05
CA MET A 110 3.16 -14.11 14.19
C MET A 110 3.81 -14.56 15.50
N LEU A 111 4.64 -15.62 15.48
CA LEU A 111 5.40 -16.03 16.67
C LEU A 111 6.40 -14.97 17.08
N VAL A 112 7.11 -14.36 16.13
CA VAL A 112 8.04 -13.26 16.40
C VAL A 112 7.33 -12.09 17.05
N GLU A 113 6.21 -11.63 16.48
CA GLU A 113 5.40 -10.55 17.03
C GLU A 113 4.95 -10.84 18.47
N GLN A 114 4.53 -12.09 18.74
CA GLN A 114 4.13 -12.51 20.07
C GLN A 114 5.29 -12.49 21.06
N GLU A 115 6.47 -12.96 20.68
CA GLU A 115 7.65 -12.96 21.55
C GLU A 115 8.19 -11.56 21.82
N LEU A 116 8.23 -10.68 20.80
CA LEU A 116 8.60 -9.27 20.99
C LEU A 116 7.65 -8.59 21.97
N LYS A 117 6.35 -8.84 21.84
CA LYS A 117 5.34 -8.32 22.76
C LYS A 117 5.49 -8.88 24.17
N LYS A 118 5.81 -10.17 24.33
CA LYS A 118 6.08 -10.80 25.64
C LYS A 118 7.33 -10.21 26.31
N ALA A 119 8.36 -9.91 25.52
CA ALA A 119 9.58 -9.28 25.98
C ALA A 119 9.43 -7.77 26.27
N GLY A 120 8.27 -7.18 25.94
CA GLY A 120 8.03 -5.75 26.11
C GLY A 120 8.87 -4.88 25.16
N ILE A 121 9.30 -5.45 24.03
CA ILE A 121 10.08 -4.72 23.03
C ILE A 121 9.12 -4.05 22.07
N GLU A 122 9.15 -2.73 22.09
CA GLU A 122 8.43 -1.88 21.15
C GLU A 122 9.44 -1.08 20.32
N VAL A 123 9.16 -0.97 19.03
CA VAL A 123 9.93 -0.16 18.09
C VAL A 123 9.10 1.08 17.82
N THR A 124 9.66 2.26 18.10
CA THR A 124 8.89 3.50 17.98
C THR A 124 8.78 3.93 16.52
N ASP A 125 7.75 4.72 16.22
CA ASP A 125 7.59 5.30 14.87
C ASP A 125 8.81 6.15 14.47
N GLU A 126 9.44 6.83 15.43
CA GLU A 126 10.63 7.65 15.23
C GLU A 126 11.83 6.81 14.78
N GLU A 127 12.02 5.61 15.36
CA GLU A 127 13.06 4.68 14.93
C GLU A 127 12.80 4.16 13.51
N MET A 128 11.54 3.93 13.17
CA MET A 128 11.15 3.49 11.82
C MET A 128 11.33 4.60 10.78
N ASP A 129 10.97 5.83 11.12
CA ASP A 129 11.15 6.98 10.25
C ASP A 129 12.64 7.24 10.00
N ALA A 130 13.48 7.12 11.03
CA ALA A 130 14.93 7.24 10.89
C ALA A 130 15.52 6.15 9.98
N GLU A 131 15.08 4.89 10.14
CA GLU A 131 15.60 3.79 9.33
C GLU A 131 15.12 3.88 7.87
N ILE A 132 13.85 4.22 7.64
CA ILE A 132 13.31 4.46 6.30
C ILE A 132 14.06 5.63 5.64
N SER A 133 14.33 6.71 6.37
CA SER A 133 15.07 7.87 5.84
C SER A 133 16.49 7.47 5.41
N LYS A 134 17.20 6.65 6.19
CA LYS A 134 18.52 6.13 5.79
C LYS A 134 18.44 5.30 4.52
N ILE A 135 17.42 4.45 4.38
CA ILE A 135 17.22 3.65 3.17
C ILE A 135 16.94 4.57 1.97
N GLU A 136 16.09 5.59 2.15
CA GLU A 136 15.81 6.59 1.11
C GLU A 136 17.08 7.36 0.69
N GLU A 137 17.92 7.78 1.64
CA GLU A 137 19.20 8.44 1.37
C GLU A 137 20.18 7.54 0.61
N GLN A 138 20.30 6.26 1.00
CA GLN A 138 21.14 5.29 0.32
C GLN A 138 20.68 5.01 -1.12
N LEU A 139 19.37 4.91 -1.33
CA LEU A 139 18.79 4.73 -2.66
C LEU A 139 18.95 5.98 -3.51
N ALA A 140 18.75 7.18 -2.94
CA ALA A 140 18.94 8.44 -3.64
C ALA A 140 20.40 8.63 -4.09
N ALA A 141 21.37 8.20 -3.27
CA ALA A 141 22.78 8.18 -3.64
C ALA A 141 23.07 7.28 -4.87
N GLN A 142 22.24 6.27 -5.09
CA GLN A 142 22.29 5.36 -6.25
C GLN A 142 21.39 5.83 -7.41
N GLY A 143 20.75 7.01 -7.29
CA GLY A 143 19.83 7.54 -8.29
C GLY A 143 18.48 6.81 -8.34
N GLN A 144 18.11 6.09 -7.29
CA GLN A 144 16.86 5.34 -7.16
C GLN A 144 15.92 6.02 -6.17
N ASN A 145 14.62 5.73 -6.29
CA ASN A 145 13.60 6.18 -5.37
C ASN A 145 12.90 4.98 -4.72
N LEU A 146 12.70 5.02 -3.40
CA LEU A 146 12.06 3.94 -2.65
C LEU A 146 10.64 3.66 -3.16
N ASP A 147 9.82 4.67 -3.42
CA ASP A 147 8.44 4.49 -3.87
C ASP A 147 8.34 3.81 -5.22
N ASP A 148 9.23 4.16 -6.15
CA ASP A 148 9.28 3.54 -7.48
C ASP A 148 9.67 2.05 -7.38
N LEU A 149 10.64 1.72 -6.51
CA LEU A 149 11.06 0.34 -6.26
C LEU A 149 9.96 -0.49 -5.59
N LEU A 150 9.21 0.11 -4.67
CA LEU A 150 8.08 -0.56 -4.02
C LEU A 150 6.92 -0.76 -4.99
N ALA A 151 6.59 0.24 -5.80
CA ALA A 151 5.56 0.14 -6.82
C ALA A 151 5.87 -0.96 -7.85
N ALA A 152 7.14 -1.07 -8.28
CA ALA A 152 7.58 -2.13 -9.19
C ALA A 152 7.38 -3.54 -8.61
N GLN A 153 7.43 -3.69 -7.28
CA GLN A 153 7.24 -4.95 -6.57
C GLN A 153 5.79 -5.15 -6.06
N ASN A 154 4.87 -4.22 -6.36
CA ASN A 154 3.53 -4.17 -5.79
C ASN A 154 3.52 -4.16 -4.25
N LEU A 155 4.51 -3.50 -3.65
CA LEU A 155 4.65 -3.30 -2.21
C LEU A 155 4.23 -1.89 -1.81
N THR A 156 3.96 -1.71 -0.51
CA THR A 156 3.62 -0.41 0.08
C THR A 156 4.63 -0.01 1.14
N ARG A 157 4.76 1.29 1.42
CA ARG A 157 5.58 1.80 2.54
C ARG A 157 5.19 1.16 3.89
N THR A 158 3.90 0.89 4.09
CA THR A 158 3.41 0.22 5.30
C THR A 158 3.98 -1.18 5.44
N THR A 159 3.97 -1.97 4.36
CA THR A 159 4.55 -3.33 4.37
C THR A 159 6.04 -3.31 4.69
N VAL A 160 6.79 -2.34 4.15
CA VAL A 160 8.21 -2.17 4.48
C VAL A 160 8.39 -1.79 5.94
N ARG A 161 7.59 -0.84 6.45
CA ARG A 161 7.65 -0.42 7.86
C ARG A 161 7.39 -1.59 8.80
N GLU A 162 6.38 -2.41 8.52
CA GLU A 162 6.07 -3.60 9.33
C GLU A 162 7.24 -4.60 9.34
N GLN A 163 7.85 -4.85 8.18
CA GLN A 163 9.02 -5.74 8.07
C GLN A 163 10.24 -5.19 8.81
N LEU A 164 10.50 -3.88 8.71
CA LEU A 164 11.59 -3.22 9.43
C LEU A 164 11.35 -3.24 10.93
N ALA A 165 10.12 -3.02 11.39
CA ALA A 165 9.77 -3.08 12.81
C ALA A 165 10.04 -4.47 13.40
N LEU A 166 9.69 -5.53 12.67
CA LEU A 166 9.98 -6.90 13.08
C LEU A 166 11.48 -7.18 13.11
N SER A 167 12.20 -6.76 12.08
CA SER A 167 13.66 -6.92 11.99
C SER A 167 14.37 -6.21 13.14
N LYS A 168 14.03 -4.94 13.40
CA LYS A 168 14.58 -4.14 14.50
C LYS A 168 14.18 -4.65 15.87
N GLY A 169 12.94 -5.08 16.05
CA GLY A 169 12.48 -5.69 17.29
C GLY A 169 13.29 -6.95 17.61
N MET A 170 13.50 -7.80 16.62
CA MET A 170 14.31 -9.01 16.76
C MET A 170 15.78 -8.70 17.04
N GLU A 171 16.37 -7.71 16.37
CA GLU A 171 17.73 -7.24 16.66
C GLU A 171 17.85 -6.80 18.13
N LYS A 172 16.90 -6.00 18.62
CA LYS A 172 16.83 -5.57 20.03
C LYS A 172 16.68 -6.75 21.00
N LEU A 173 15.86 -7.74 20.66
CA LEU A 173 15.63 -8.92 21.49
C LEU A 173 16.90 -9.75 21.65
N LEU A 174 17.65 -9.91 20.56
CA LEU A 174 18.84 -10.76 20.51
C LEU A 174 20.13 -10.00 20.83
N ALA A 175 20.08 -8.67 20.97
CA ALA A 175 21.23 -7.81 21.24
C ALA A 175 22.11 -8.30 22.43
N GLY A 176 21.48 -8.86 23.47
CA GLY A 176 22.18 -9.41 24.63
C GLY A 176 22.98 -10.69 24.36
N ASN A 177 22.60 -11.46 23.32
CA ASN A 177 23.20 -12.76 23.00
C ASN A 177 24.27 -12.67 21.89
N ILE A 178 24.40 -11.51 21.24
CA ILE A 178 25.29 -11.30 20.07
C ILE A 178 26.55 -10.50 20.41
N ILE A 179 26.91 -10.41 21.70
CA ILE A 179 28.11 -9.70 22.15
C ILE A 179 29.35 -10.42 21.61
N VAL A 180 30.24 -9.67 20.96
CA VAL A 180 31.53 -10.15 20.44
C VAL A 180 32.64 -9.73 21.40
N THR A 181 33.52 -10.66 21.77
CA THR A 181 34.64 -10.40 22.67
C THR A 181 35.92 -10.10 21.88
N ASP A 182 36.86 -9.40 22.53
CA ASP A 182 38.18 -9.11 21.92
C ASP A 182 38.96 -10.40 21.58
N GLU A 183 38.76 -11.46 22.35
CA GLU A 183 39.36 -12.77 22.11
C GLU A 183 38.86 -13.38 20.79
N GLU A 184 37.56 -13.27 20.51
CA GLU A 184 36.96 -13.77 19.27
C GLU A 184 37.44 -12.96 18.06
N ILE A 185 37.60 -11.64 18.20
CA ILE A 185 38.13 -10.79 17.14
C ILE A 185 39.58 -11.17 16.84
N THR A 186 40.40 -11.35 17.88
CA THR A 186 41.81 -11.74 17.73
C THR A 186 41.93 -13.12 17.09
N ALA A 187 41.14 -14.10 17.55
CA ALA A 187 41.12 -15.44 17.00
C ALA A 187 40.67 -15.45 15.53
N TYR A 188 39.66 -14.65 15.17
CA TYR A 188 39.19 -14.53 13.80
C TYR A 188 40.26 -13.91 12.89
N PHE A 189 40.94 -12.85 13.35
CA PHE A 189 42.04 -12.24 12.61
C PHE A 189 43.19 -13.22 12.36
N GLU A 190 43.61 -13.95 13.39
CA GLU A 190 44.70 -14.94 13.26
C GLU A 190 44.35 -16.09 12.31
N GLN A 191 43.12 -16.60 12.38
CA GLN A 191 42.65 -17.69 11.51
C GLN A 191 42.51 -17.27 10.05
N ASN A 192 42.18 -16.00 9.79
CA ASN A 192 41.92 -15.50 8.43
C ASN A 192 43.05 -14.64 7.86
N LYS A 193 44.17 -14.51 8.58
CA LYS A 193 45.30 -13.65 8.22
C LYS A 193 45.86 -13.92 6.83
N GLU A 194 45.91 -15.19 6.43
CA GLU A 194 46.36 -15.59 5.08
C GLU A 194 45.44 -15.08 3.97
N MET A 195 44.13 -14.96 4.24
CA MET A 195 43.15 -14.46 3.28
C MET A 195 43.08 -12.93 3.25
N MET A 196 43.42 -12.26 4.36
CA MET A 196 43.39 -10.80 4.49
C MET A 196 44.63 -10.10 3.90
N GLY A 197 45.74 -10.82 3.76
CA GLY A 197 47.01 -10.29 3.28
C GLY A 197 47.95 -9.90 4.43
N ALA A 198 49.25 -10.04 4.20
CA ALA A 198 50.27 -9.96 5.25
C ALA A 198 50.44 -8.56 5.88
N ASP A 199 49.97 -7.51 5.21
CA ASP A 199 50.19 -6.11 5.59
C ASP A 199 49.00 -5.48 6.37
N VAL A 200 47.93 -6.24 6.63
CA VAL A 200 46.76 -5.70 7.34
C VAL A 200 46.98 -5.77 8.85
N ALA A 201 46.89 -4.62 9.53
CA ALA A 201 46.95 -4.55 10.98
C ALA A 201 45.57 -4.83 11.59
N LEU A 202 45.54 -5.51 12.75
CA LEU A 202 44.31 -5.85 13.46
C LEU A 202 43.51 -4.58 13.79
N GLU A 203 44.20 -3.51 14.19
CA GLU A 203 43.60 -2.24 14.58
C GLU A 203 42.80 -1.59 13.44
N ASP A 204 43.25 -1.75 12.20
CA ASP A 204 42.61 -1.14 11.03
C ASP A 204 41.32 -1.85 10.64
N ILE A 205 41.22 -3.16 10.92
CA ILE A 205 40.07 -3.99 10.53
C ILE A 205 39.27 -4.55 11.70
N LYS A 206 39.63 -4.20 12.95
CA LYS A 206 38.96 -4.68 14.16
C LYS A 206 37.45 -4.43 14.11
N ALA A 207 37.04 -3.24 13.68
CA ALA A 207 35.64 -2.85 13.59
C ALA A 207 34.88 -3.68 12.54
N ASP A 208 35.51 -3.99 11.41
CA ASP A 208 34.91 -4.81 10.35
C ASP A 208 34.79 -6.27 10.78
N ILE A 209 35.82 -6.82 11.44
CA ILE A 209 35.77 -8.15 12.05
C ILE A 209 34.67 -8.22 13.10
N GLU A 210 34.57 -7.23 13.98
CA GLU A 210 33.53 -7.18 15.00
C GLU A 210 32.13 -7.13 14.36
N ALA A 211 31.93 -6.31 13.34
CA ALA A 211 30.66 -6.24 12.60
C ALA A 211 30.32 -7.58 11.93
N GLN A 212 31.30 -8.24 11.31
CA GLN A 212 31.12 -9.54 10.68
C GLN A 212 30.76 -10.63 11.71
N LEU A 213 31.50 -10.71 12.82
CA LEU A 213 31.23 -11.66 13.90
C LEU A 213 29.86 -11.41 14.54
N LYS A 214 29.47 -10.14 14.74
CA LYS A 214 28.13 -9.79 15.21
C LYS A 214 27.06 -10.29 14.25
N GLN A 215 27.25 -10.11 12.95
CA GLN A 215 26.30 -10.58 11.93
C GLN A 215 26.19 -12.11 11.92
N GLU A 216 27.31 -12.83 12.04
CA GLU A 216 27.33 -14.28 12.09
C GLU A 216 26.65 -14.82 13.36
N LYS A 217 26.96 -14.22 14.51
CA LYS A 217 26.30 -14.55 15.79
C LYS A 217 24.81 -14.26 15.73
N LEU A 218 24.42 -13.10 15.21
CA LEU A 218 23.02 -12.74 15.04
C LEU A 218 22.29 -13.75 14.15
N ALA A 219 22.86 -14.14 13.01
CA ALA A 219 22.25 -15.16 12.15
C ALA A 219 22.09 -16.51 12.88
N THR A 220 23.11 -16.92 13.63
CA THR A 220 23.13 -18.17 14.40
C THR A 220 22.09 -18.15 15.53
N GLU A 221 22.06 -17.09 16.33
CA GLU A 221 21.12 -16.92 17.44
C GLU A 221 19.69 -16.76 16.92
N GLN A 222 19.47 -16.08 15.80
CA GLN A 222 18.16 -16.01 15.13
C GLN A 222 17.65 -17.40 14.73
N GLN A 223 18.50 -18.22 14.10
CA GLN A 223 18.11 -19.58 13.70
C GLN A 223 17.75 -20.45 14.91
N LYS A 224 18.56 -20.41 15.97
CA LYS A 224 18.29 -21.14 17.22
C LYS A 224 16.98 -20.66 17.85
N TRP A 225 16.81 -19.35 17.96
CA TRP A 225 15.62 -18.74 18.56
C TRP A 225 14.35 -19.07 17.77
N PHE A 226 14.37 -18.98 16.43
CA PHE A 226 13.25 -19.39 15.60
C PHE A 226 12.87 -20.86 15.80
N ALA A 227 13.86 -21.75 15.92
CA ALA A 227 13.61 -23.16 16.20
C ALA A 227 12.97 -23.35 17.59
N GLU A 228 13.44 -22.61 18.59
CA GLU A 228 12.93 -22.67 19.96
C GLU A 228 11.48 -22.15 20.06
N ILE A 229 11.19 -20.97 19.52
CA ILE A 229 9.82 -20.41 19.58
C ILE A 229 8.84 -21.28 18.79
N LYS A 230 9.26 -21.86 17.66
CA LYS A 230 8.43 -22.78 16.88
C LYS A 230 8.15 -24.08 17.64
N LYS A 231 9.15 -24.62 18.36
CA LYS A 231 9.01 -25.82 19.19
C LYS A 231 8.11 -25.58 20.40
N ASN A 232 8.20 -24.40 21.01
CA ASN A 232 7.43 -24.04 22.20
C ASN A 232 6.01 -23.55 21.86
N ALA A 233 5.74 -23.20 20.60
CA ALA A 233 4.45 -22.77 20.14
C ALA A 233 3.47 -23.94 19.94
N LYS A 234 2.21 -23.73 20.36
CA LYS A 234 1.10 -24.63 20.02
C LYS A 234 0.48 -24.21 18.69
N ILE A 235 0.92 -24.85 17.61
CA ILE A 235 0.44 -24.53 16.25
C ILE A 235 -0.57 -25.58 15.78
N ASN A 236 -1.79 -25.16 15.47
CA ASN A 236 -2.84 -26.03 14.91
C ASN A 236 -3.06 -25.67 13.44
N TYR A 237 -2.69 -26.58 12.54
CA TYR A 237 -2.94 -26.42 11.11
C TYR A 237 -4.28 -27.04 10.72
N PHE A 238 -5.21 -26.23 10.22
CA PHE A 238 -6.50 -26.73 9.71
C PHE A 238 -6.46 -27.03 8.20
N LYS A 239 -5.55 -26.38 7.46
CA LYS A 239 -5.26 -26.59 6.04
C LYS A 239 -3.80 -26.23 5.76
N PHE A 240 -3.25 -26.77 4.67
CA PHE A 240 -1.91 -26.43 4.17
C PHE A 240 -0.79 -26.59 5.21
N ALA A 241 -0.91 -27.60 6.09
CA ALA A 241 0.15 -27.93 7.03
C ALA A 241 1.46 -28.11 6.25
N PRO A 242 2.58 -27.54 6.74
CA PRO A 242 3.87 -27.77 6.12
C PRO A 242 4.12 -29.27 6.08
N SER A 243 4.65 -29.76 4.96
CA SER A 243 5.05 -31.15 4.82
C SER A 243 6.16 -31.42 5.85
N VAL A 244 5.74 -31.93 7.00
CA VAL A 244 6.66 -32.53 7.98
C VAL A 244 7.17 -33.77 7.28
N ASN A 245 8.43 -33.77 6.85
CA ASN A 245 9.12 -35.02 6.57
C ASN A 245 9.05 -35.83 7.89
N LEU A 246 8.20 -36.85 7.89
CA LEU A 246 8.20 -37.94 8.86
C LEU A 246 9.47 -38.77 8.69
#